data_AF-A0A7X8J359-F1
#
_entry.id   AF-A0A7X8J359-F1
#
_cell.length_a   1.000
_cell.length_b   1.000
_cell.length_c   1.000
_cell.angle_alpha   90.00
_cell.angle_beta   90.00
_cell.angle_gamma   90.00
#
_symmetry.space_group_name_H-M   'P 1'
#
loop_
_entity.id
_entity.type
_entity.pdbx_description
1 polymer ?
#
loop_
_entity_poly.entity_id
_entity_poly.type
_entity_poly.pdbx_seq_one_letter_code
_entity_poly.pdbx_strand_id
1 'polypeptide(L)'
;LAQKPRMLLLDEPTTFLDICYQMETLEMIKELNKTLGITVIMVLHDINQAARYSDKMMVIHDGELKEYGEPCQIVSKELLKDIFKIDADIYEDKINNCPYFIPKKNNGTAGK
;
A
#
# COMPACT_ATOMS: atom_id res chain seq x y z
N LEU A 1 14.19 26.88 14.13
CA LEU A 1 14.99 25.69 13.78
C LEU A 1 14.18 24.45 14.14
N ALA A 2 13.25 24.04 13.27
CA ALA A 2 12.50 22.79 13.48
C ALA A 2 13.49 21.64 13.26
N GLN A 3 13.84 20.95 14.35
CA GLN A 3 14.78 19.85 14.34
C GLN A 3 14.25 18.75 13.42
N LYS A 4 15.11 18.23 12.54
CA LYS A 4 14.80 17.17 11.56
C LYS A 4 13.96 16.07 12.24
N PRO A 5 12.69 15.90 11.86
CA PRO A 5 11.80 14.96 12.54
C PRO A 5 12.37 13.55 12.35
N ARG A 6 12.37 12.73 13.41
CA ARG A 6 12.82 11.33 13.30
C ARG A 6 11.76 10.43 12.65
N MET A 7 10.51 10.87 12.65
CA MET A 7 9.35 10.13 12.17
C MET A 7 8.32 11.05 11.53
N LEU A 8 7.70 10.59 10.45
CA LEU A 8 6.60 11.23 9.74
C LEU A 8 5.41 10.26 9.72
N LEU A 9 4.25 10.72 10.20
CA LEU A 9 2.99 9.99 10.18
C LEU A 9 2.06 10.66 9.18
N LEU A 10 1.52 9.90 8.24
CA LEU A 10 0.63 10.39 7.18
C LEU A 10 -0.65 9.57 7.19
N ASP A 11 -1.78 10.24 7.38
CA ASP A 11 -3.09 9.62 7.29
C ASP A 11 -3.68 9.92 5.91
N GLU A 12 -3.72 8.91 5.04
CA GLU A 12 -4.21 8.99 3.66
C GLU A 12 -3.75 10.25 2.90
N PRO A 13 -2.43 10.43 2.68
CA PRO A 13 -1.89 11.67 2.09
C PRO A 13 -2.29 11.88 0.63
N THR A 14 -2.96 10.91 0.00
CA THR A 14 -3.38 10.90 -1.40
C THR A 14 -4.86 11.27 -1.60
N THR A 15 -5.62 11.50 -0.53
CA THR A 15 -7.05 11.81 -0.63
C THR A 15 -7.29 13.16 -1.32
N PHE A 16 -8.30 13.21 -2.19
CA PHE A 16 -8.66 14.36 -3.03
C PHE A 16 -7.64 14.75 -4.12
N LEU A 17 -6.58 13.97 -4.34
CA LEU A 17 -5.62 14.19 -5.41
C LEU A 17 -5.93 13.32 -6.64
N ASP A 18 -5.69 13.87 -7.83
CA ASP A 18 -5.69 13.08 -9.06
C ASP A 18 -4.52 12.09 -9.09
N ILE A 19 -4.63 11.02 -9.89
CA ILE A 19 -3.64 9.93 -9.97
C ILE A 19 -2.20 10.44 -10.14
N CYS A 20 -1.98 11.45 -10.99
CA CYS A 20 -0.65 12.04 -11.19
C CYS A 20 -0.07 12.63 -9.90
N TYR A 21 -0.87 13.44 -9.18
CA TYR A 21 -0.44 14.08 -7.95
C TYR A 21 -0.30 13.10 -6.79
N GLN A 22 -1.13 12.04 -6.75
CA GLN A 22 -0.95 10.96 -5.78
C GLN A 22 0.42 10.29 -5.93
N MET A 23 0.78 9.94 -7.16
CA MET A 23 2.06 9.30 -7.48
C MET A 23 3.24 10.22 -7.17
N GLU A 24 3.15 11.49 -7.54
CA GLU A 24 4.19 12.49 -7.24
C GLU A 24 4.37 12.66 -5.72
N THR A 25 3.28 12.73 -4.97
CA THR A 25 3.30 12.86 -3.51
C THR A 25 3.98 11.66 -2.85
N LEU A 26 3.60 10.44 -3.24
CA LEU A 26 4.19 9.23 -2.69
C LEU A 26 5.67 9.07 -3.06
N GLU A 27 6.08 9.46 -4.27
CA GLU A 27 7.48 9.47 -4.67
C GLU A 27 8.29 10.47 -3.85
N MET A 28 7.79 11.70 -3.66
CA MET A 28 8.43 12.70 -2.81
C MET A 28 8.61 12.19 -1.37
N ILE A 29 7.59 11.52 -0.81
CA ILE A 29 7.67 10.93 0.54
C ILE A 29 8.77 9.85 0.60
N LYS A 30 8.85 8.99 -0.41
CA LYS A 30 9.87 7.94 -0.52
C LYS A 30 11.28 8.53 -0.65
N GLU A 31 11.44 9.59 -1.44
CA GLU A 31 12.70 10.33 -1.57
C GLU A 31 13.10 11.02 -0.25
N LEU A 32 12.13 11.62 0.46
CA LEU A 32 12.36 12.23 1.77
C LEU A 32 12.84 11.21 2.80
N ASN A 33 12.21 10.04 2.86
CA ASN A 33 12.65 8.92 3.70
C ASN A 33 14.12 8.56 3.43
N LYS A 34 14.48 8.35 2.15
CA LYS A 34 15.85 7.99 1.74
C LYS A 34 16.87 9.09 2.02
N THR A 35 16.52 10.34 1.74
CA THR A 35 17.45 11.47 1.82
C THR A 35 17.70 11.89 3.26
N LEU A 36 16.66 11.86 4.10
CA LEU A 36 16.74 12.34 5.48
C LEU A 36 16.90 11.21 6.51
N GLY A 37 16.71 9.94 6.11
CA GLY A 37 16.81 8.78 6.99
C GLY A 37 15.69 8.74 8.04
N ILE A 38 14.53 9.31 7.73
CA ILE A 38 13.40 9.44 8.67
C ILE A 38 12.46 8.25 8.55
N THR A 39 11.88 7.77 9.64
CA THR A 39 10.86 6.71 9.55
C THR A 39 9.55 7.30 9.03
N VAL A 40 8.96 6.69 8.00
CA VAL A 40 7.65 7.10 7.48
C VAL A 40 6.64 6.00 7.75
N ILE A 41 5.51 6.36 8.34
CA ILE A 41 4.35 5.49 8.50
C ILE A 41 3.20 6.17 7.79
N MET A 42 2.62 5.48 6.82
CA MET A 42 1.51 5.98 6.02
C MET A 42 0.35 5.01 6.04
N VAL A 43 -0.86 5.56 6.18
CA VAL A 43 -2.11 4.81 5.99
C VAL A 43 -2.54 4.99 4.54
N LEU A 44 -2.70 3.89 3.82
CA LEU A 44 -3.11 3.87 2.42
C LEU A 44 -4.29 2.90 2.24
N HIS A 45 -5.23 3.29 1.39
CA HIS A 45 -6.36 2.43 1.02
C HIS A 45 -6.09 1.53 -0.20
N ASP A 46 -5.08 1.88 -0.99
CA ASP A 46 -4.71 1.13 -2.20
C ASP A 46 -3.53 0.21 -1.89
N ILE A 47 -3.76 -1.11 -1.97
CA ILE A 47 -2.75 -2.15 -1.68
C ILE A 47 -1.59 -2.10 -2.68
N ASN A 48 -1.85 -1.76 -3.95
CA ASN A 48 -0.78 -1.65 -4.96
C ASN A 48 0.12 -0.45 -4.65
N GLN A 49 -0.46 0.67 -4.22
CA GLN A 49 0.33 1.81 -3.76
C GLN A 49 1.12 1.45 -2.49
N ALA A 50 0.49 0.80 -1.51
CA ALA A 50 1.17 0.37 -0.29
C ALA A 50 2.34 -0.57 -0.59
N ALA A 51 2.16 -1.54 -1.49
CA ALA A 51 3.20 -2.48 -1.90
C ALA A 51 4.37 -1.82 -2.65
N ARG A 52 4.10 -0.76 -3.42
CA ARG A 52 5.12 -0.07 -4.22
C ARG A 52 5.96 0.95 -3.44
N TYR A 53 5.33 1.61 -2.47
CA TYR A 53 5.93 2.75 -1.76
C TYR A 53 6.38 2.41 -0.34
N SER A 54 6.09 1.22 0.18
CA SER A 54 6.46 0.81 1.53
C SER A 54 7.52 -0.29 1.53
N ASP A 55 8.52 -0.17 2.41
CA ASP A 55 9.47 -1.27 2.66
C ASP A 55 8.81 -2.43 3.43
N LYS A 56 7.80 -2.10 4.26
CA LYS A 56 7.00 -3.06 5.03
C LYS A 56 5.54 -2.65 5.06
N MET A 57 4.65 -3.62 5.15
CA MET A 57 3.21 -3.42 5.23
C MET A 57 2.65 -3.99 6.53
N MET A 58 1.64 -3.33 7.07
CA MET A 58 0.82 -3.79 8.20
C MET A 58 -0.62 -3.90 7.72
N VAL A 59 -1.23 -5.06 7.90
CA VAL A 59 -2.64 -5.27 7.57
C VAL A 59 -3.44 -5.28 8.86
N ILE A 60 -4.31 -4.29 9.02
CA ILE A 60 -5.20 -4.18 10.16
C ILE A 60 -6.62 -4.54 9.71
N HIS A 61 -7.27 -5.47 10.40
CA HIS A 61 -8.64 -5.88 10.15
C HIS A 61 -9.35 -6.14 11.48
N ASP A 62 -10.56 -5.61 11.63
CA ASP A 62 -11.36 -5.67 12.87
C ASP A 62 -10.61 -5.19 14.13
N GLY A 63 -9.78 -4.15 13.97
CA GLY A 63 -9.00 -3.57 15.07
C GLY A 63 -7.78 -4.40 15.49
N GLU A 64 -7.47 -5.49 14.79
CA GLU A 64 -6.32 -6.35 15.06
C GLU A 64 -5.30 -6.33 13.93
N LEU A 65 -4.02 -6.43 14.28
CA LEU A 65 -2.94 -6.66 13.32
C LEU A 65 -3.03 -8.11 12.84
N LYS A 66 -3.36 -8.31 11.56
CA LYS A 66 -3.43 -9.64 10.94
C LYS A 66 -2.09 -10.09 10.36
N GLU A 67 -1.40 -9.19 9.68
CA GLU A 67 -0.16 -9.49 8.97
C GLU A 67 0.82 -8.31 9.05
N TYR A 68 2.12 -8.61 9.10
CA TYR A 68 3.21 -7.62 9.07
C TYR A 68 4.47 -8.18 8.42
N GLY A 69 5.02 -7.49 7.42
CA GLY A 69 6.18 -7.98 6.68
C GLY A 69 6.47 -7.20 5.42
N GLU A 70 7.35 -7.76 4.57
CA GLU A 70 7.63 -7.17 3.26
C GLU A 70 6.42 -7.33 2.33
N PRO A 71 6.17 -6.39 1.39
CA PRO A 71 5.04 -6.47 0.48
C PRO A 71 4.86 -7.83 -0.21
N CYS A 72 5.96 -8.47 -0.64
CA CYS A 72 5.95 -9.77 -1.32
C CYS A 72 5.50 -10.94 -0.42
N GLN A 73 5.60 -10.80 0.90
CA GLN A 73 5.14 -11.79 1.88
C GLN A 73 3.67 -11.56 2.24
N ILE A 74 3.24 -10.30 2.19
CA ILE A 74 1.92 -9.87 2.66
C ILE A 74 0.87 -9.99 1.55
N VAL A 75 1.17 -9.52 0.35
CA VAL A 75 0.22 -9.52 -0.77
C VAL A 75 0.09 -10.93 -1.33
N SER A 76 -0.90 -11.67 -0.83
CA SER A 76 -1.26 -13.03 -1.23
C SER A 76 -2.72 -13.14 -1.68
N LYS A 77 -3.05 -14.20 -2.43
CA LYS A 77 -4.44 -14.42 -2.89
C LYS A 77 -5.37 -14.67 -1.72
N GLU A 78 -4.86 -15.35 -0.70
CA GLU A 78 -5.54 -15.66 0.55
C GLU A 78 -5.87 -14.35 1.30
N LEU A 79 -4.91 -13.44 1.46
CA LEU A 79 -5.13 -12.14 2.11
C LEU A 79 -6.23 -11.33 1.38
N LEU A 80 -6.10 -11.21 0.05
CA LEU A 80 -7.05 -10.45 -0.77
C LEU A 80 -8.46 -11.02 -0.68
N LYS A 81 -8.60 -12.34 -0.64
CA LYS A 81 -9.89 -13.02 -0.55
C LYS A 81 -10.49 -12.98 0.86
N ASP A 82 -9.68 -13.22 1.88
CA ASP A 82 -10.17 -13.40 3.24
C ASP A 82 -10.40 -12.07 3.96
N ILE A 83 -9.52 -11.08 3.75
CA ILE A 83 -9.60 -9.77 4.40
C ILE A 83 -10.35 -8.77 3.50
N PHE A 84 -9.97 -8.68 2.23
CA PHE A 84 -10.53 -7.66 1.32
C PHE A 84 -11.74 -8.14 0.52
N LYS A 85 -12.06 -9.45 0.57
CA LYS A 85 -13.16 -10.08 -0.21
C LYS A 85 -13.03 -9.89 -1.72
N ILE A 86 -11.79 -9.81 -2.22
CA ILE A 86 -11.46 -9.62 -3.63
C ILE A 86 -10.87 -10.92 -4.19
N ASP A 87 -11.42 -11.40 -5.32
CA ASP A 87 -10.72 -12.39 -6.15
C ASP A 87 -9.79 -11.65 -7.12
N ALA A 88 -8.51 -12.00 -7.10
CA ALA A 88 -7.47 -11.30 -7.86
C ALA A 88 -6.37 -12.25 -8.33
N ASP A 89 -5.71 -11.86 -9.41
CA ASP A 89 -4.39 -12.39 -9.74
C ASP A 89 -3.32 -11.42 -9.28
N ILE A 90 -2.20 -11.98 -8.82
CA ILE A 90 -1.04 -11.22 -8.35
C ILE A 90 0.06 -11.42 -9.38
N TYR A 91 0.62 -10.31 -9.81
CA TYR A 91 1.72 -10.21 -10.74
C TYR A 91 2.92 -9.56 -10.04
N GLU A 92 4.08 -9.67 -10.66
CA GLU A 92 5.29 -8.99 -10.23
C GLU A 92 5.52 -7.77 -11.11
N ASP A 93 5.57 -6.58 -10.50
CA ASP A 93 6.05 -5.38 -11.17
C ASP A 93 7.58 -5.41 -11.20
N LYS A 94 8.15 -5.79 -12.33
CA LYS A 94 9.61 -5.90 -12.52
C LYS A 94 10.35 -4.56 -12.48
N ILE A 95 9.64 -3.45 -12.69
CA ILE A 95 10.24 -2.10 -12.66
C ILE A 95 10.43 -1.67 -11.21
N ASN A 96 9.43 -1.91 -10.37
CA ASN A 96 9.42 -1.49 -8.97
C ASN A 96 9.80 -2.60 -7.97
N ASN A 97 9.97 -3.84 -8.44
CA ASN A 97 10.28 -5.04 -7.66
C ASN A 97 9.28 -5.26 -6.51
N CYS A 98 7.98 -5.16 -6.81
CA CYS A 98 6.90 -5.29 -5.84
C CYS A 98 5.74 -6.11 -6.41
N PRO A 99 4.91 -6.74 -5.56
CA PRO A 99 3.70 -7.39 -6.03
C PRO A 99 2.68 -6.36 -6.52
N TYR A 100 1.93 -6.72 -7.56
CA TYR A 100 0.85 -5.92 -8.11
C TYR A 100 -0.37 -6.81 -8.34
N PHE A 101 -1.47 -6.54 -7.66
CA PHE A 101 -2.70 -7.31 -7.83
C PHE A 101 -3.63 -6.65 -8.86
N ILE A 102 -4.31 -7.50 -9.63
CA ILE A 102 -5.36 -7.10 -10.57
C ILE A 102 -6.64 -7.84 -10.18
N PRO A 103 -7.72 -7.12 -9.80
CA PRO A 103 -8.98 -7.75 -9.43
C PRO A 103 -9.59 -8.45 -10.64
N LYS A 104 -10.12 -9.64 -10.41
CA LYS A 104 -10.92 -10.36 -11.40
C LYS A 104 -12.34 -9.84 -11.37
N LYS A 105 -12.92 -9.65 -12.55
CA LYS A 105 -14.37 -9.50 -12.67
C LYS A 105 -15.00 -10.82 -12.28
N ASN A 106 -15.74 -10.85 -11.17
CA ASN A 106 -16.59 -12.01 -10.85
C ASN A 106 -17.62 -12.19 -11.97
N ASN A 107 -17.40 -13.15 -12.87
CA ASN A 107 -18.40 -13.60 -13.84
C ASN A 107 -19.43 -14.53 -13.17
N GLY A 108 -19.99 -14.10 -12.03
CA GLY A 108 -20.93 -14.90 -11.25
C GLY A 108 -21.85 -14.02 -10.41
N THR A 109 -23.07 -13.82 -10.92
CA THR A 109 -24.27 -13.37 -10.17
C THR A 109 -24.15 -12.05 -9.41
N ALA A 110 -24.22 -10.93 -10.15
CA ALA A 110 -25.00 -9.80 -9.66
C ALA A 110 -26.47 -10.19 -9.73
N GLY A 111 -26.98 -10.73 -8.62
CA GLY A 111 -28.36 -11.17 -8.45
C GLY A 111 -28.85 -10.77 -7.07
N LYS A 112 -29.11 -9.48 -6.87
CA LYS A 112 -30.32 -8.90 -6.26
C LYS A 112 -30.21 -7.38 -6.21
#